data_AF-A0A7Y3NUV1-F1
#
_entry.id   AF-A0A7Y3NUV1-F1
#
_cell.length_a   1.000
_cell.length_b   1.000
_cell.length_c   1.000
_cell.angle_alpha   90.00
_cell.angle_beta   90.00
_cell.angle_gamma   90.00
#
_symmetry.space_group_name_H-M   'P 1'
#
loop_
_entity.id
_entity.type
_entity.pdbx_description
1 polymer ?
#
loop_
_entity_poly.entity_id
_entity_poly.type
_entity_poly.pdbx_seq_one_letter_code
_entity_poly.pdbx_strand_id
1 'polypeptide(L)'
;NIFRWSILLAASFAGVGVAGAVSWNRPAWPYVTAFSFMISIILLMTTVLPGIKALQISRQAGHFMAHFERHGYKLAAAGYIEPSLVFYSGGKIKLCSGASQLCQVAKFSPDGRTPPVRVTKYCVLVDRRILKKLQAQRLQFWIQSQYRGIKVAKGRSTRLTILTNVAPALSGVVRSASKK
;
A
#
# COMPACT_ATOMS: atom_id res chain seq x y z
N ASN A 1 -18.31 -16.10 7.71
CA ASN A 1 -18.28 -17.57 7.85
C ASN A 1 -17.11 -18.25 7.14
N ILE A 2 -16.82 -17.94 5.87
CA ILE A 2 -15.72 -18.58 5.11
C ILE A 2 -14.37 -18.58 5.86
N PHE A 3 -13.99 -17.44 6.46
CA PHE A 3 -12.76 -17.30 7.23
C PHE A 3 -12.59 -18.29 8.41
N ARG A 4 -13.68 -18.54 9.17
CA ARG A 4 -13.66 -19.49 10.29
C ARG A 4 -13.46 -20.92 9.79
N TRP A 5 -14.12 -21.28 8.70
CA TRP A 5 -13.99 -22.60 8.09
C TRP A 5 -12.58 -22.83 7.52
N SER A 6 -11.97 -21.83 6.87
CA SER A 6 -10.59 -21.93 6.36
C SER A 6 -9.56 -22.13 7.46
N ILE A 7 -9.73 -21.46 8.61
CA ILE A 7 -8.85 -21.65 9.78
C ILE A 7 -9.00 -23.06 10.35
N LEU A 8 -10.23 -23.55 10.51
CA LEU A 8 -10.48 -24.91 10.99
C LEU A 8 -9.88 -25.96 10.05
N LEU A 9 -10.02 -25.77 8.73
CA LEU A 9 -9.47 -26.66 7.72
C LEU A 9 -7.93 -26.69 7.74
N ALA A 10 -7.28 -25.52 7.88
CA ALA A 10 -5.83 -25.43 8.03
C ALA A 10 -5.34 -26.09 9.34
N ALA A 11 -6.06 -25.89 10.45
CA ALA A 11 -5.76 -26.53 11.72
C ALA A 11 -5.88 -28.06 11.64
N SER A 12 -6.91 -28.57 10.94
CA SER A 12 -7.07 -30.01 10.70
C SER A 12 -5.91 -30.59 9.87
N PHE A 13 -5.48 -29.91 8.80
CA PHE A 13 -4.33 -30.37 8.01
C PHE A 13 -3.02 -30.37 8.79
N ALA A 14 -2.78 -29.35 9.62
CA ALA A 14 -1.62 -29.33 10.52
C ALA A 14 -1.68 -30.48 11.54
N GLY A 15 -2.87 -30.75 12.10
CA GLY A 15 -3.10 -31.86 13.01
C GLY A 15 -2.83 -33.23 12.37
N VAL A 16 -3.27 -33.44 11.12
CA VAL A 16 -2.97 -34.66 10.34
C VAL A 16 -1.46 -34.79 10.08
N GLY A 17 -0.78 -33.68 9.78
CA GLY A 17 0.68 -33.67 9.64
C GLY A 17 1.39 -34.11 10.92
N VAL A 18 1.04 -33.54 12.07
CA VAL A 18 1.63 -33.89 13.38
C VAL A 18 1.30 -35.33 13.78
N ALA A 19 0.04 -35.76 13.62
CA ALA A 19 -0.37 -37.12 13.92
C ALA A 19 0.33 -38.15 12.99
N GLY A 20 0.51 -37.81 11.72
CA GLY A 20 1.28 -38.62 10.77
C GLY A 20 2.76 -38.71 11.13
N ALA A 21 3.36 -37.63 11.63
CA ALA A 21 4.74 -37.62 12.10
C ALA A 21 4.95 -38.52 13.34
N VAL A 22 3.98 -38.52 14.26
CA VAL A 22 4.07 -39.29 15.52
C VAL A 22 3.70 -40.76 15.31
N SER A 23 2.76 -41.07 14.42
CA SER A 23 2.22 -42.43 14.27
C SER A 23 2.94 -43.31 13.25
N TRP A 24 3.70 -42.74 12.30
CA TRP A 24 4.36 -43.51 11.25
C TRP A 24 5.88 -43.47 11.31
N ASN A 25 6.47 -44.54 11.85
CA ASN A 25 7.90 -44.85 11.69
C ASN A 25 8.19 -45.49 10.32
N ARG A 26 7.69 -44.90 9.22
CA ARG A 26 7.92 -45.35 7.84
C ARG A 26 8.56 -44.26 6.99
N PRO A 27 9.47 -44.57 6.06
CA PRO A 27 10.30 -43.59 5.35
C PRO A 27 9.54 -42.50 4.57
N ALA A 28 8.24 -42.66 4.34
CA ALA A 28 7.40 -41.69 3.65
C ALA A 28 6.86 -40.53 4.54
N TRP A 29 6.95 -40.63 5.87
CA TRP A 29 6.37 -39.64 6.80
C TRP A 29 6.86 -38.18 6.61
N PRO A 30 8.14 -37.91 6.23
CA PRO A 30 8.62 -36.53 6.02
C PRO A 30 7.94 -35.84 4.84
N TYR A 31 7.54 -36.60 3.82
CA TYR A 31 6.88 -36.06 2.64
C TYR A 31 5.44 -35.64 2.95
N VAL A 32 4.71 -36.46 3.72
CA VAL A 32 3.33 -36.16 4.13
C VAL A 32 3.28 -34.92 5.01
N THR A 33 4.22 -34.81 5.96
CA THR A 33 4.35 -33.62 6.83
C THR A 33 4.68 -32.37 6.02
N ALA A 34 5.71 -32.42 5.17
CA ALA A 34 6.08 -31.28 4.32
C ALA A 34 4.93 -30.83 3.41
N PHE A 35 4.22 -31.79 2.79
CA PHE A 35 3.09 -31.49 1.90
C PHE A 35 1.90 -30.90 2.66
N SER A 36 1.58 -31.44 3.85
CA SER A 36 0.50 -30.89 4.70
C SER A 36 0.80 -29.46 5.17
N PHE A 37 2.06 -29.15 5.50
CA PHE A 37 2.50 -27.80 5.83
C PHE A 37 2.45 -26.87 4.61
N MET A 38 2.89 -27.34 3.45
CA MET A 38 2.83 -26.58 2.20
C MET A 38 1.39 -26.21 1.85
N ILE A 39 0.46 -27.17 1.91
CA ILE A 39 -0.98 -26.92 1.68
C ILE A 39 -1.53 -25.93 2.71
N SER A 40 -1.18 -26.10 3.99
CA SER A 40 -1.62 -25.20 5.06
C SER A 40 -1.15 -23.76 4.81
N ILE A 41 0.11 -23.58 4.38
CA ILE A 41 0.66 -22.27 4.02
C ILE A 41 -0.06 -21.71 2.79
N ILE A 42 -0.28 -22.50 1.75
CA ILE A 42 -1.00 -22.06 0.54
C ILE A 42 -2.43 -21.63 0.89
N LEU A 43 -3.14 -22.40 1.71
CA LEU A 43 -4.49 -22.05 2.17
C LEU A 43 -4.48 -20.76 2.99
N LEU A 44 -3.52 -20.60 3.90
CA LEU A 44 -3.35 -19.35 4.65
C LEU A 44 -3.09 -18.16 3.72
N MET A 45 -2.20 -18.33 2.74
CA MET A 45 -1.81 -17.28 1.79
C MET A 45 -2.95 -16.92 0.81
N THR A 46 -3.78 -17.88 0.44
CA THR A 46 -4.87 -17.67 -0.53
C THR A 46 -6.19 -17.25 0.12
N THR A 47 -6.44 -17.61 1.39
CA THR A 47 -7.73 -17.31 2.05
C THR A 47 -7.63 -16.21 3.09
N VAL A 48 -6.56 -16.19 3.89
CA VAL A 48 -6.40 -15.22 5.00
C VAL A 48 -5.85 -13.90 4.49
N LEU A 49 -4.80 -13.92 3.67
CA LEU A 49 -4.18 -12.69 3.17
C LEU A 49 -5.11 -11.76 2.36
N PRO A 50 -5.95 -12.24 1.42
CA PRO A 50 -6.83 -11.34 0.70
C PRO A 50 -7.95 -10.75 1.58
N GLY A 51 -8.27 -11.37 2.71
CA GLY A 51 -9.26 -10.90 3.68
C GLY A 51 -8.76 -9.82 4.64
N ILE A 52 -7.45 -9.61 4.73
CA ILE A 52 -6.88 -8.54 5.58
C ILE A 52 -7.13 -7.20 4.88
N LYS A 53 -8.24 -6.54 5.23
CA LYS A 53 -8.61 -5.21 4.74
C LYS A 53 -7.48 -4.19 4.84
N ALA A 54 -6.58 -4.36 5.82
CA ALA A 54 -5.43 -3.50 6.01
C ALA A 54 -4.38 -3.62 4.88
N LEU A 55 -4.25 -4.77 4.21
CA LEU A 55 -3.34 -4.99 3.07
C LEU A 55 -3.93 -4.50 1.73
N GLN A 56 -5.25 -4.44 1.62
CA GLN A 56 -5.94 -4.04 0.38
C GLN A 56 -5.63 -2.59 -0.01
N ILE A 57 -5.46 -1.70 0.97
CA ILE A 57 -5.18 -0.28 0.73
C ILE A 57 -3.79 -0.09 0.18
N SER A 58 -2.78 -0.71 0.81
CA SER A 58 -1.39 -0.65 0.36
C SER A 58 -1.26 -1.26 -1.04
N ARG A 59 -2.03 -2.31 -1.35
CA ARG A 59 -2.11 -2.89 -2.70
C ARG A 59 -2.74 -1.94 -3.72
N GLN A 60 -3.90 -1.36 -3.42
CA GLN A 60 -4.57 -0.42 -4.32
C GLN A 60 -3.74 0.84 -4.56
N ALA A 61 -3.20 1.43 -3.49
CA ALA A 61 -2.33 2.59 -3.56
C ALA A 61 -1.04 2.27 -4.33
N GLY A 62 -0.41 1.13 -4.06
CA GLY A 62 0.79 0.66 -4.75
C GLY A 62 0.56 0.47 -6.25
N HIS A 63 -0.49 -0.24 -6.65
CA HIS A 63 -0.83 -0.41 -8.07
C HIS A 63 -1.10 0.92 -8.78
N PHE A 64 -1.78 1.85 -8.11
CA PHE A 64 -2.04 3.18 -8.67
C PHE A 64 -0.75 3.99 -8.81
N MET A 65 0.14 3.94 -7.82
CA MET A 65 1.47 4.57 -7.91
C MET A 65 2.31 3.97 -9.04
N ALA A 66 2.31 2.64 -9.19
CA ALA A 66 3.01 1.94 -10.26
C ALA A 66 2.52 2.39 -11.66
N HIS A 67 1.22 2.66 -11.80
CA HIS A 67 0.68 3.22 -13.03
C HIS A 67 1.30 4.59 -13.36
N PHE A 68 1.44 5.49 -12.38
CA PHE A 68 2.10 6.79 -12.58
C PHE A 68 3.61 6.66 -12.86
N GLU A 69 4.28 5.69 -12.24
CA GLU A 69 5.71 5.44 -12.50
C GLU A 69 5.98 5.11 -13.97
N ARG A 70 5.14 4.28 -14.59
CA ARG A 70 5.20 3.98 -16.03
C ARG A 70 5.03 5.21 -16.93
N HIS A 71 4.38 6.26 -16.42
CA HIS A 71 4.22 7.55 -17.10
C HIS A 71 5.33 8.55 -16.76
N GLY A 72 6.44 8.09 -16.18
CA GLY A 72 7.62 8.89 -15.87
C GLY A 72 7.52 9.71 -14.57
N TYR A 73 6.58 9.38 -13.68
CA TYR A 73 6.51 10.01 -12.36
C TYR A 73 7.47 9.32 -11.39
N LYS A 74 8.21 10.09 -10.61
CA LYS A 74 8.93 9.57 -9.44
C LYS A 74 7.96 9.36 -8.29
N LEU A 75 8.22 8.33 -7.50
CA LEU A 75 7.33 7.95 -6.40
C LEU A 75 7.86 8.46 -5.06
N ALA A 76 6.96 9.02 -4.25
CA ALA A 76 7.26 9.36 -2.87
C ALA A 76 6.08 9.01 -1.95
N ALA A 77 6.36 8.79 -0.67
CA ALA A 77 5.31 8.58 0.34
C ALA A 77 5.67 9.30 1.65
N ALA A 78 4.69 9.88 2.32
CA ALA A 78 4.87 10.58 3.59
C ALA A 78 3.73 10.28 4.57
N GLY A 79 4.06 10.05 5.85
CA GLY A 79 3.07 9.74 6.90
C GLY A 79 2.51 8.30 6.84
N TYR A 80 2.71 7.59 5.73
CA TYR A 80 2.38 6.18 5.59
C TYR A 80 3.59 5.40 5.09
N ILE A 81 4.21 4.65 6.00
CA ILE A 81 5.35 3.79 5.74
C ILE A 81 4.91 2.39 6.10
N GLU A 82 4.58 1.59 5.09
CA GLU A 82 4.33 0.16 5.22
C GLU A 82 5.19 -0.58 4.18
N PRO A 83 5.82 -1.72 4.54
CA PRO A 83 6.64 -2.49 3.61
C PRO A 83 5.87 -2.94 2.36
N SER A 84 4.59 -3.27 2.53
CA SER A 84 3.70 -3.68 1.45
C SER A 84 3.54 -2.62 0.36
N LEU A 85 3.58 -1.33 0.72
CA LEU A 85 3.50 -0.25 -0.26
C LEU A 85 4.70 -0.26 -1.21
N VAL A 86 5.91 -0.45 -0.67
CA VAL A 86 7.14 -0.51 -1.47
C VAL A 86 7.05 -1.67 -2.45
N PHE A 87 6.62 -2.84 -1.99
CA PHE A 87 6.44 -4.01 -2.84
C PHE A 87 5.43 -3.79 -3.99
N TYR A 88 4.23 -3.29 -3.68
CA TYR A 88 3.18 -3.13 -4.69
C TYR A 88 3.41 -1.97 -5.66
N SER A 89 4.25 -1.01 -5.31
CA SER A 89 4.61 0.09 -6.19
C SER A 89 5.55 -0.30 -7.31
N GLY A 90 6.23 -1.46 -7.21
CA GLY A 90 7.11 -1.98 -8.26
C GLY A 90 8.39 -1.17 -8.50
N GLY A 91 8.71 -0.20 -7.64
CA GLY A 91 9.74 0.80 -7.92
C GLY A 91 10.40 1.43 -6.70
N LYS A 92 11.27 2.41 -6.95
CA LYS A 92 12.00 3.15 -5.91
C LYS A 92 11.11 4.25 -5.32
N ILE A 93 10.38 3.94 -4.25
CA ILE A 93 9.67 4.95 -3.46
C ILE A 93 10.63 5.69 -2.53
N LYS A 94 10.64 7.01 -2.60
CA LYS A 94 11.25 7.85 -1.55
C LYS A 94 10.31 7.98 -0.35
N LEU A 95 10.70 7.38 0.76
CA LEU A 95 9.98 7.50 2.02
C LEU A 95 10.39 8.77 2.75
N CYS A 96 9.42 9.65 3.03
CA CYS A 96 9.60 10.90 3.73
C CYS A 96 9.00 10.80 5.15
N SER A 97 9.76 11.23 6.14
CA SER A 97 9.34 11.26 7.55
C SER A 97 8.22 12.27 7.84
N GLY A 98 8.11 13.31 7.01
CA GLY A 98 7.12 14.38 7.19
C GLY A 98 6.95 15.31 6.00
N ALA A 99 6.11 16.33 6.18
CA ALA A 99 5.74 17.28 5.12
C ALA A 99 6.94 18.10 4.65
N SER A 100 7.80 18.56 5.57
CA SER A 100 8.99 19.36 5.22
C SER A 100 9.96 18.59 4.32
N GLN A 101 10.27 17.33 4.67
CA GLN A 101 11.12 16.47 3.83
C GLN A 101 10.45 16.15 2.50
N LEU A 102 9.13 15.95 2.50
CA LEU A 102 8.38 15.74 1.28
C LEU A 102 8.47 16.95 0.34
N CYS A 103 8.37 18.18 0.85
CA CYS A 103 8.52 19.41 0.05
C CYS A 103 9.95 19.61 -0.47
N GLN A 104 10.97 19.08 0.21
CA GLN A 104 12.35 19.07 -0.29
C GLN A 104 12.53 18.07 -1.44
N VAL A 105 11.88 16.90 -1.36
CA VAL A 105 11.96 15.84 -2.37
C VAL A 105 11.11 16.14 -3.59
N ALA A 106 9.85 16.49 -3.37
CA ALA A 106 8.86 16.83 -4.39
C ALA A 106 8.59 18.34 -4.31
N LYS A 107 9.10 19.07 -5.31
CA LYS A 107 8.83 20.50 -5.43
C LYS A 107 7.40 20.69 -5.93
N PHE A 108 6.54 21.21 -5.05
CA PHE A 108 5.19 21.65 -5.39
C PHE A 108 5.22 23.13 -5.81
N SER A 109 4.38 23.51 -6.77
CA SER A 109 4.28 24.92 -7.17
C SER A 109 3.52 25.71 -6.08
N PRO A 110 4.07 26.84 -5.58
CA PRO A 110 3.36 27.68 -4.62
C PRO A 110 2.11 28.34 -5.24
N ASP A 111 2.18 28.68 -6.53
CA ASP A 111 1.13 29.49 -7.19
C ASP A 111 0.27 28.68 -8.17
N GLY A 112 0.67 27.44 -8.51
CA GLY A 112 -0.07 26.53 -9.40
C GLY A 112 -0.19 27.00 -10.86
N ARG A 113 0.28 28.20 -11.19
CA ARG A 113 0.22 28.82 -12.52
C ARG A 113 1.50 28.60 -13.32
N THR A 114 2.65 28.58 -12.65
CA THR A 114 3.94 28.31 -13.25
C THR A 114 4.40 26.91 -12.83
N PRO A 115 4.40 25.92 -13.75
CA PRO A 115 5.18 24.72 -13.52
C PRO A 115 6.66 25.16 -13.44
N PRO A 116 7.42 24.76 -12.41
CA PRO A 116 8.85 25.02 -12.38
C PRO A 116 9.50 24.58 -13.71
N VAL A 117 10.36 25.40 -14.29
CA VAL A 117 11.07 25.02 -15.53
C VAL A 117 11.87 23.73 -15.22
N ARG A 118 11.55 22.63 -15.92
CA ARG A 118 12.00 21.25 -15.66
C ARG A 118 11.52 20.62 -14.33
N VAL A 119 10.21 20.61 -14.07
CA VAL A 119 9.67 19.84 -12.93
C VAL A 119 9.86 18.35 -13.14
N THR A 120 10.52 17.71 -12.17
CA THR A 120 10.38 16.26 -12.02
C THR A 120 8.93 15.97 -11.59
N LYS A 121 8.22 15.16 -12.37
CA LYS A 121 6.86 14.71 -12.03
C LYS A 121 6.94 13.78 -10.83
N TYR A 122 6.14 14.03 -9.80
CA TYR A 122 6.07 13.22 -8.59
C TYR A 122 4.63 12.76 -8.35
N CYS A 123 4.49 11.47 -8.07
CA CYS A 123 3.28 10.87 -7.52
C CYS A 123 3.56 10.58 -6.04
N VAL A 124 2.76 11.19 -5.18
CA VAL A 124 2.99 11.21 -3.73
C VAL A 124 1.81 10.62 -2.99
N LEU A 125 2.06 9.59 -2.18
CA LEU A 125 1.08 9.08 -1.23
C LEU A 125 1.24 9.79 0.12
N VAL A 126 0.19 10.43 0.62
CA VAL A 126 0.21 11.11 1.91
C VAL A 126 -0.90 10.62 2.83
N ASP A 127 -0.63 10.62 4.13
CA ASP A 127 -1.70 10.47 5.13
C ASP A 127 -2.48 11.78 5.32
N ARG A 128 -3.61 11.71 6.03
CA ARG A 128 -4.44 12.89 6.34
C ARG A 128 -3.69 14.00 7.08
N ARG A 129 -2.70 13.66 7.92
CA ARG A 129 -1.97 14.64 8.74
C ARG A 129 -1.03 15.46 7.86
N ILE A 130 -0.29 14.79 6.99
CA ILE A 130 0.59 15.42 6.00
C ILE A 130 -0.25 16.23 5.00
N LEU A 131 -1.38 15.70 4.52
CA LEU A 131 -2.26 16.45 3.64
C LEU A 131 -2.70 17.79 4.23
N LYS A 132 -3.14 17.80 5.50
CA LYS A 132 -3.52 19.05 6.19
C LYS A 132 -2.35 20.03 6.30
N LYS A 133 -1.13 19.55 6.55
CA LYS A 133 0.08 20.39 6.62
C LYS A 133 0.40 21.00 5.25
N LEU A 134 0.31 20.23 4.18
CA LEU A 134 0.52 20.72 2.82
C LEU A 134 -0.52 21.79 2.45
N GLN A 135 -1.79 21.58 2.84
CA GLN A 135 -2.86 22.57 2.64
C GLN A 135 -2.62 23.86 3.44
N ALA A 136 -2.18 23.74 4.70
CA ALA A 136 -1.85 24.90 5.53
C ALA A 136 -0.69 25.73 4.95
N GLN A 137 0.23 25.09 4.23
CA GLN A 137 1.33 25.75 3.52
C GLN A 137 0.92 26.38 2.18
N ARG A 138 -0.39 26.34 1.82
CA ARG A 138 -0.95 26.88 0.57
C ARG A 138 -0.30 26.31 -0.70
N LEU A 139 0.26 25.10 -0.63
CA LEU A 139 0.86 24.43 -1.79
C LEU A 139 -0.22 23.94 -2.75
N GLN A 140 0.01 24.13 -4.05
CA GLN A 140 -0.89 23.60 -5.08
C GLN A 140 -0.49 22.18 -5.45
N PHE A 141 -1.45 21.26 -5.40
CA PHE A 141 -1.30 19.86 -5.78
C PHE A 141 -2.64 19.33 -6.31
N TRP A 142 -2.58 18.26 -7.11
CA TRP A 142 -3.76 17.62 -7.67
C TRP A 142 -4.02 16.29 -6.97
N ILE A 143 -5.21 16.15 -6.40
CA ILE A 143 -5.67 14.92 -5.75
C ILE A 143 -6.16 13.97 -6.85
N GLN A 144 -5.53 12.80 -6.96
CA GLN A 144 -5.92 11.79 -7.95
C GLN A 144 -6.91 10.78 -7.36
N SER A 145 -6.67 10.34 -6.13
CA SER A 145 -7.48 9.32 -5.47
C SER A 145 -7.36 9.41 -3.96
N GLN A 146 -8.40 8.91 -3.27
CA GLN A 146 -8.46 8.82 -1.81
C GLN A 146 -8.86 7.41 -1.40
N TYR A 147 -8.08 6.82 -0.51
CA TYR A 147 -8.31 5.49 0.04
C TYR A 147 -8.60 5.60 1.53
N ARG A 148 -9.58 4.84 2.00
CA ARG A 148 -9.88 4.68 3.43
C ARG A 148 -9.62 3.24 3.81
N GLY A 149 -8.97 3.05 4.94
CA GLY A 149 -9.03 1.76 5.64
C GLY A 149 -8.18 1.75 6.89
N ILE A 150 -7.40 0.70 7.15
CA ILE A 150 -6.78 0.45 8.46
C ILE A 150 -5.27 0.19 8.28
N LYS A 151 -4.43 0.85 9.08
CA LYS A 151 -2.97 0.64 9.11
C LYS A 151 -2.67 -0.71 9.77
N VAL A 152 -1.96 -1.60 9.08
CA VAL A 152 -1.69 -2.98 9.54
C VAL A 152 -0.96 -2.95 10.89
N ALA A 153 0.06 -2.10 11.01
CA ALA A 153 0.93 -2.07 12.19
C ALA A 153 0.28 -1.55 13.48
N LYS A 154 -0.88 -0.86 13.40
CA LYS A 154 -1.50 -0.20 14.58
C LYS A 154 -3.00 -0.40 14.70
N GLY A 155 -3.65 -1.10 13.76
CA GLY A 155 -5.11 -1.28 13.75
C GLY A 155 -5.93 0.02 13.66
N ARG A 156 -5.31 1.15 13.32
CA ARG A 156 -5.98 2.47 13.29
C ARG A 156 -6.53 2.75 11.90
N SER A 157 -7.72 3.37 11.85
CA SER A 157 -8.25 3.89 10.59
C SER A 157 -7.31 4.95 10.02
N THR A 158 -6.88 4.75 8.78
CA THR A 158 -6.02 5.65 8.00
C THR A 158 -6.74 6.05 6.73
N ARG A 159 -6.60 7.33 6.39
CA ARG A 159 -6.99 7.85 5.08
C ARG A 159 -5.72 8.25 4.35
N LEU A 160 -5.53 7.67 3.17
CA LEU A 160 -4.41 7.93 2.30
C LEU A 160 -4.91 8.67 1.07
N THR A 161 -4.14 9.65 0.63
CA THR A 161 -4.47 10.46 -0.53
C THR A 161 -3.28 10.41 -1.48
N ILE A 162 -3.55 10.14 -2.76
CA ILE A 162 -2.54 10.23 -3.81
C ILE A 162 -2.60 11.63 -4.41
N LEU A 163 -1.45 12.29 -4.38
CA LEU A 163 -1.23 13.63 -4.87
C LEU A 163 -0.24 13.61 -6.02
N THR A 164 -0.39 14.58 -6.90
CA THR A 164 0.57 14.86 -7.98
C THR A 164 0.99 16.32 -7.90
N ASN A 165 2.27 16.59 -8.17
CA ASN A 165 2.82 17.95 -8.17
C ASN A 165 2.66 18.68 -9.52
N VAL A 166 2.15 17.97 -10.54
CA VAL A 166 1.83 18.50 -11.87
C VAL A 166 0.43 18.02 -12.23
N ALA A 167 -0.32 18.83 -12.98
CA ALA A 167 -1.62 18.42 -13.50
C ALA A 167 -1.46 17.12 -14.30
N PRO A 168 -2.27 16.07 -14.02
CA PRO A 168 -2.23 14.85 -14.81
C PRO A 168 -2.67 15.17 -16.24
N ALA A 169 -1.97 14.62 -17.23
CA ALA A 169 -2.40 14.73 -18.63
C ALA A 169 -3.69 13.94 -18.93
N LEU A 170 -4.12 13.07 -18.01
CA LEU A 170 -5.09 12.00 -18.24
C LEU A 170 -6.47 12.20 -17.59
N SER A 171 -6.79 13.37 -17.04
CA SER A 171 -8.11 13.56 -16.42
C SER A 171 -8.55 15.02 -16.43
N GLY A 172 -9.64 15.29 -17.15
CA GLY A 172 -10.54 16.33 -16.70
C GLY A 172 -11.01 15.95 -15.30
N VAL A 173 -10.99 16.92 -14.36
CA VAL A 173 -11.74 16.99 -13.08
C VAL A 173 -10.88 17.46 -11.89
N VAL A 174 -11.44 18.50 -11.25
CA VAL A 174 -11.29 19.05 -9.89
C VAL A 174 -9.90 19.55 -9.47
N ARG A 175 -9.70 20.84 -9.76
CA ARG A 175 -8.88 21.73 -8.93
C ARG A 175 -9.44 21.72 -7.50
N SER A 176 -8.66 21.29 -6.52
CA SER A 176 -8.87 21.74 -5.14
C SER A 176 -8.41 23.19 -5.07
N ALA A 177 -9.28 24.10 -5.49
CA ALA A 177 -9.14 25.49 -5.10
C ALA A 177 -9.31 25.51 -3.58
N SER A 178 -8.24 25.85 -2.86
CA SER A 178 -8.36 26.46 -1.54
C SER A 178 -9.22 27.71 -1.72
N LYS A 179 -10.55 27.56 -1.65
CA LYS A 179 -11.45 28.71 -1.58
C LYS A 179 -11.25 29.35 -0.21
N LYS A 180 -11.02 30.66 -0.26
CA LYS A 180 -10.93 31.58 0.87
C LYS A 180 -12.10 31.40 1.83
#